data_AF-A0A527HD81-F1
#
_entry.id   AF-A0A527HD81-F1
#
_cell.length_a   1.000
_cell.length_b   1.000
_cell.length_c   1.000
_cell.angle_alpha   90.00
_cell.angle_beta   90.00
_cell.angle_gamma   90.00
#
_symmetry.space_group_name_H-M   'P 1'
#
loop_
_entity.id
_entity.type
_entity.pdbx_description
1 polymer ?
#
loop_
_entity_poly.entity_id
_entity_poly.type
_entity_poly.pdbx_seq_one_letter_code
_entity_poly.pdbx_strand_id
1 'polypeptide(L)'
;IWRSLWILAVTCVLGFLLAVPLGLAQAAGSFWFAAPAKVFCTVIRGTPLLIQLWLLYYGLGSLFPQYPWIRESWMWPYLRQAWPYGVLALTLSFAGYE
;
A
#
# COMPACT_ATOMS: atom_id res chain seq x y z
N ILE A 1 -17.17 -9.30 -9.48
CA ILE A 1 -17.09 -8.37 -10.62
C ILE A 1 -17.09 -6.92 -10.14
N TRP A 2 -18.22 -6.36 -9.65
CA TRP A 2 -18.26 -4.94 -9.24
C TRP A 2 -17.20 -4.53 -8.21
N ARG A 3 -17.01 -5.33 -7.14
CA ARG A 3 -15.97 -5.07 -6.14
C ARG A 3 -14.55 -5.09 -6.72
N SER A 4 -14.30 -5.98 -7.68
CA SER A 4 -12.99 -6.08 -8.35
C SER A 4 -12.72 -4.85 -9.21
N LEU A 5 -13.72 -4.37 -9.95
CA LEU A 5 -13.63 -3.13 -10.74
C LEU A 5 -13.40 -1.91 -9.84
N TRP A 6 -14.12 -1.84 -8.72
CA TRP A 6 -13.93 -0.80 -7.72
C TRP A 6 -12.49 -0.79 -7.16
N ILE A 7 -12.00 -1.96 -6.72
CA ILE A 7 -10.63 -2.08 -6.20
C ILE A 7 -9.63 -1.67 -7.27
N LEU A 8 -9.78 -2.17 -8.51
CA LEU A 8 -8.92 -1.81 -9.63
C LEU A 8 -8.86 -0.29 -9.82
N ALA A 9 -10.02 0.36 -9.96
CA ALA A 9 -10.09 1.80 -10.19
C ALA A 9 -9.42 2.59 -9.06
N VAL A 10 -9.72 2.25 -7.80
CA VAL A 10 -9.12 2.90 -6.63
C VAL A 10 -7.62 2.70 -6.59
N THR A 11 -7.13 1.47 -6.81
CA THR A 11 -5.69 1.17 -6.74
C THR A 11 -4.91 1.82 -7.87
N CYS A 12 -5.48 1.91 -9.07
CA CYS A 12 -4.85 2.62 -10.18
C CYS A 12 -4.75 4.12 -9.90
N VAL A 13 -5.83 4.75 -9.41
CA VAL A 13 -5.82 6.18 -9.10
C VAL A 13 -4.85 6.49 -7.96
N LEU A 14 -4.95 5.78 -6.83
CA LEU A 14 -4.06 6.01 -5.70
C LEU A 14 -2.60 5.65 -6.03
N GLY A 15 -2.39 4.56 -6.76
CA GLY A 15 -1.08 4.13 -7.20
C GLY A 15 -0.42 5.17 -8.09
N PHE A 16 -1.15 5.70 -9.07
CA PHE A 16 -0.65 6.76 -9.96
C PHE A 16 -0.34 8.07 -9.21
N LEU A 17 -1.22 8.47 -8.27
CA LEU A 17 -0.99 9.64 -7.43
C LEU A 17 0.28 9.53 -6.56
N LEU A 18 0.69 8.31 -6.21
CA LEU A 18 1.95 8.06 -5.51
C LEU A 18 3.14 7.87 -6.46
N ALA A 19 2.94 7.21 -7.60
CA ALA A 19 3.95 6.97 -8.63
C ALA A 19 4.56 8.27 -9.16
N VAL A 20 3.70 9.25 -9.53
CA VAL A 20 4.14 10.53 -10.09
C VAL A 20 5.13 11.29 -9.20
N PRO A 21 4.82 11.59 -7.91
CA PRO A 21 5.78 12.28 -7.05
C PRO A 21 7.02 11.44 -6.75
N LEU A 22 6.90 10.10 -6.66
CA LEU A 22 8.06 9.21 -6.48
C LEU A 22 9.00 9.24 -7.70
N GLY A 23 8.45 9.20 -8.91
CA GLY A 23 9.20 9.32 -10.16
C GLY A 23 9.89 10.68 -10.27
N LEU A 24 9.16 11.77 -9.98
CA LEU A 24 9.72 13.13 -9.97
C LEU A 24 10.83 13.29 -8.93
N ALA A 25 10.63 12.76 -7.71
CA ALA A 25 11.65 12.79 -6.66
C ALA A 25 12.92 12.02 -7.07
N GLN A 26 12.81 10.92 -7.80
CA GLN A 26 13.96 10.16 -8.28
C GLN A 26 14.68 10.83 -9.45
N ALA A 27 13.93 11.47 -10.36
CA ALA A 27 14.48 12.08 -11.57
C ALA A 27 15.09 13.47 -11.33
N ALA A 28 14.45 14.30 -10.50
CA ALA A 28 14.82 15.70 -10.33
C ALA A 28 14.92 16.14 -8.85
N GLY A 29 14.63 15.25 -7.90
CA GLY A 29 14.73 15.57 -6.46
C GLY A 29 16.17 15.66 -5.97
N SER A 30 16.38 16.46 -4.92
CA SER A 30 17.63 16.46 -4.17
C SER A 30 17.86 15.09 -3.51
N PHE A 31 19.09 14.83 -3.05
CA PHE A 31 19.45 13.56 -2.39
C PHE A 31 18.45 13.14 -1.30
N TRP A 32 17.93 14.11 -0.53
CA TRP A 32 16.97 13.88 0.55
C TRP A 32 15.60 13.37 0.09
N PHE A 33 15.18 13.67 -1.13
CA PHE A 33 13.92 13.17 -1.70
C PHE A 33 14.16 11.96 -2.61
N ALA A 34 15.24 11.99 -3.37
CA ALA A 34 15.61 10.91 -4.28
C ALA A 34 15.98 9.61 -3.54
N ALA A 35 16.70 9.70 -2.42
CA ALA A 35 17.14 8.50 -1.68
C ALA A 35 15.95 7.73 -1.07
N PRO A 36 15.01 8.34 -0.31
CA PRO A 36 13.83 7.63 0.18
C PRO A 36 12.96 7.05 -0.94
N ALA A 37 12.77 7.78 -2.04
CA ALA A 37 12.00 7.29 -3.19
C ALA A 37 12.66 6.06 -3.85
N LYS A 38 13.98 6.07 -4.01
CA LYS A 38 14.75 4.90 -4.51
C LYS A 38 14.65 3.71 -3.56
N VAL A 39 14.76 3.94 -2.24
CA VAL A 39 14.61 2.88 -1.23
C VAL A 39 13.21 2.28 -1.30
N PHE A 40 12.18 3.12 -1.35
CA PHE A 40 10.80 2.67 -1.51
C PHE A 40 10.64 1.78 -2.75
N CYS A 41 11.01 2.27 -3.93
CA CYS A 41 10.87 1.50 -5.17
C CYS A 41 11.69 0.20 -5.13
N THR A 42 12.90 0.21 -4.55
CA THR A 42 13.75 -0.98 -4.43
C THR A 42 13.10 -2.05 -3.56
N VAL A 43 12.57 -1.67 -2.39
CA VAL A 43 11.90 -2.60 -1.47
C VAL A 43 10.64 -3.18 -2.09
N ILE A 44 9.81 -2.32 -2.69
CA ILE A 44 8.54 -2.74 -3.29
C ILE A 44 8.78 -3.64 -4.50
N ARG A 45 9.67 -3.26 -5.43
CA ARG A 45 10.02 -4.08 -6.60
C ARG A 45 10.73 -5.38 -6.22
N GLY A 46 11.43 -5.40 -5.09
CA GLY A 46 12.10 -6.58 -4.55
C GLY A 46 11.19 -7.53 -3.77
N THR A 47 9.96 -7.12 -3.44
CA THR A 47 9.03 -7.93 -2.64
C THR A 47 7.86 -8.40 -3.51
N PRO A 48 7.64 -9.72 -3.69
CA PRO A 48 6.51 -10.21 -4.47
C PRO A 48 5.17 -9.70 -3.93
N LEU A 49 4.25 -9.29 -4.80
CA LEU A 49 2.93 -8.75 -4.42
C LEU A 49 2.17 -9.68 -3.45
N LEU A 50 2.26 -11.00 -3.68
CA LEU A 50 1.64 -11.99 -2.79
C LEU A 50 2.18 -11.89 -1.36
N ILE A 51 3.48 -11.66 -1.19
CA ILE A 51 4.11 -11.48 0.12
C ILE A 51 3.69 -10.15 0.73
N GLN A 52 3.58 -9.08 -0.05
CA GLN A 52 3.07 -7.80 0.44
C GLN A 52 1.64 -7.96 1.00
N LEU A 53 0.75 -8.62 0.25
CA LEU A 53 -0.60 -8.94 0.68
C LEU A 53 -0.63 -9.81 1.95
N TRP A 54 0.20 -10.86 1.97
CA TRP A 54 0.28 -11.78 3.10
C TRP A 54 0.73 -11.06 4.37
N LEU A 55 1.80 -10.28 4.28
CA LEU A 55 2.34 -9.50 5.41
C LEU A 55 1.32 -8.49 5.93
N LEU A 56 0.59 -7.81 5.04
CA LEU A 56 -0.41 -6.83 5.45
C LEU A 56 -1.64 -7.49 6.08
N TYR A 57 -2.17 -8.55 5.49
CA TYR A 57 -3.41 -9.17 5.96
C TYR A 57 -3.18 -10.14 7.13
N TYR A 58 -2.28 -11.10 6.97
CA TYR A 58 -2.01 -12.12 7.99
C TYR A 58 -0.96 -11.67 9.01
N GLY A 59 -0.02 -10.81 8.62
CA GLY A 59 0.93 -10.20 9.55
C GLY A 59 0.26 -9.08 10.34
N LEU A 60 0.14 -7.88 9.75
CA LEU A 60 -0.33 -6.69 10.43
C LEU A 60 -1.81 -6.80 10.87
N GLY A 61 -2.69 -7.29 9.98
CA GLY A 61 -4.12 -7.43 10.26
C GLY A 61 -4.45 -8.37 11.43
N SER A 62 -3.59 -9.37 11.71
CA SER A 62 -3.78 -10.28 12.85
C SER A 62 -3.36 -9.68 14.21
N LEU A 63 -2.57 -8.60 14.19
CA LEU A 63 -2.14 -7.89 15.40
C LEU A 63 -3.23 -6.94 15.91
N PHE A 64 -3.96 -6.26 15.03
CA PHE A 64 -4.97 -5.27 15.41
C PHE A 64 -6.06 -5.76 16.40
N PRO A 65 -6.62 -6.97 16.28
CA PRO A 65 -7.60 -7.48 17.24
C PRO A 65 -7.04 -7.63 18.66
N GLN A 66 -5.73 -7.77 18.84
CA GLN A 66 -5.10 -7.97 20.15
C GLN A 66 -5.17 -6.71 21.02
N TYR A 67 -5.43 -5.54 20.41
CA TYR A 67 -5.44 -4.24 21.05
C TYR A 67 -6.89 -3.74 21.24
N PRO A 68 -7.41 -3.64 22.48
CA PRO A 68 -8.80 -3.22 22.73
C PRO A 68 -9.15 -1.85 22.16
N TRP A 69 -8.28 -0.85 22.36
CA TRP A 69 -8.43 0.51 21.83
C TRP A 69 -8.53 0.57 20.29
N ILE A 70 -7.92 -0.36 19.55
CA ILE A 70 -8.09 -0.45 18.09
C ILE A 70 -9.45 -1.04 17.75
N ARG A 71 -9.89 -2.08 18.46
CA ARG A 71 -11.20 -2.73 18.24
C ARG A 71 -12.39 -1.82 18.54
N GLU A 72 -12.24 -0.92 19.50
CA GLU A 72 -13.25 0.06 19.89
C GLU A 72 -13.20 1.34 19.03
N SER A 73 -12.19 1.48 18.18
CA SER A 73 -12.03 2.64 17.31
C SER A 73 -13.01 2.64 16.13
N TRP A 74 -13.24 3.82 15.57
CA TRP A 74 -13.99 4.02 14.32
C TRP A 74 -13.34 3.34 13.10
N MET A 75 -12.05 2.99 13.19
CA MET A 75 -11.31 2.32 12.11
C MET A 75 -11.57 0.81 12.07
N TRP A 76 -12.00 0.23 13.18
CA TRP A 76 -12.17 -1.22 13.31
C TRP A 76 -13.07 -1.86 12.22
N PRO A 77 -14.20 -1.26 11.81
CA PRO A 77 -15.03 -1.80 10.73
C PRO A 77 -14.27 -1.97 9.42
N TYR A 78 -13.24 -1.17 9.16
CA TYR A 78 -12.37 -1.28 7.98
C TYR A 78 -11.24 -2.29 8.22
N LEU A 79 -10.53 -2.17 9.35
CA LEU A 79 -9.38 -3.01 9.67
C LEU A 79 -9.71 -4.51 9.78
N ARG A 80 -10.95 -4.86 10.10
CA ARG A 80 -11.40 -6.27 10.13
C ARG A 80 -11.71 -6.87 8.76
N GLN A 81 -11.76 -6.06 7.70
CA GLN A 81 -12.10 -6.52 6.34
C GLN A 81 -10.84 -6.81 5.53
N ALA A 82 -10.89 -7.71 4.55
CA ALA A 82 -9.74 -8.04 3.73
C ALA A 82 -9.40 -6.98 2.66
N TRP A 83 -10.41 -6.26 2.17
CA TRP A 83 -10.24 -5.36 1.01
C TRP A 83 -9.30 -4.17 1.25
N PRO A 84 -9.20 -3.52 2.43
CA PRO A 84 -8.30 -2.38 2.61
C PRO A 84 -6.83 -2.79 2.48
N TYR A 85 -6.47 -3.97 2.99
CA TYR A 85 -5.13 -4.53 2.83
C TYR A 85 -4.83 -4.84 1.37
N GLY A 86 -5.84 -5.35 0.64
CA GLY A 86 -5.77 -5.56 -0.80
C GLY A 86 -5.48 -4.27 -1.56
N VAL A 87 -6.28 -3.22 -1.29
CA VAL A 87 -6.10 -1.90 -1.90
C VAL A 87 -4.73 -1.33 -1.56
N LEU A 88 -4.29 -1.41 -0.30
CA LEU A 88 -3.00 -0.90 0.13
C LEU A 88 -1.84 -1.61 -0.59
N ALA A 89 -1.82 -2.94 -0.59
CA ALA A 89 -0.76 -3.73 -1.24
C ALA A 89 -0.69 -3.43 -2.75
N LEU A 90 -1.84 -3.43 -3.42
CA LEU A 90 -1.91 -3.15 -4.86
C LEU A 90 -1.49 -1.71 -5.18
N THR A 91 -1.90 -0.74 -4.36
CA THR A 91 -1.50 0.67 -4.51
C THR A 91 0.00 0.85 -4.35
N LEU A 92 0.59 0.26 -3.31
CA LEU A 92 2.03 0.32 -3.07
C LEU A 92 2.81 -0.36 -4.19
N SER A 93 2.37 -1.55 -4.61
CA SER A 93 2.97 -2.27 -5.74
C SER A 93 2.90 -1.44 -7.02
N PHE A 94 1.74 -0.90 -7.38
CA PHE A 94 1.58 -0.04 -8.56
C PHE A 94 2.54 1.14 -8.52
N ALA A 95 2.57 1.88 -7.41
CA ALA A 95 3.46 3.03 -7.21
C ALA A 95 4.95 2.67 -7.20
N GLY A 96 5.28 1.43 -6.86
CA GLY A 96 6.66 0.95 -6.90
C GLY A 96 7.13 0.72 -8.33
N TYR A 97 6.28 0.20 -9.22
CA TYR A 97 6.65 -0.18 -10.58
C TYR A 97 6.52 0.94 -11.61
N GLU A 98 5.45 1.73 -11.52
CA GLU A 98 5.16 2.87 -12.42
C GLU A 98 5.88 4.15 -11.95
#